data_AF-D2V0V6-F1
#
_entry.id   AF-D2V0V6-F1
#
_cell.length_a   1.000
_cell.length_b   1.000
_cell.length_c   1.000
_cell.angle_alpha   90.00
_cell.angle_beta   90.00
_cell.angle_gamma   90.00
#
_symmetry.space_group_name_H-M   'P 1'
#
loop_
_entity.id
_entity.type
_entity.pdbx_description
1 polymer ?
#
loop_
_entity_poly.entity_id
_entity_poly.type
_entity_poly.pdbx_seq_one_letter_code
_entity_poly.pdbx_strand_id
1 'polypeptide(L)'
;MKVSESALQKFETLLSNFAPQSVNLSVQIDAGHLPTDQIGVQCEIPFLVRLLSGNLPPQEEEAETTNVLKTPVNICLVLDISGSMDEPLKNRSKGSKLTACKSAIRELVTNFLTYKDTIHLITYSDSPKTVFTEKNKESVNLNDIDKISTEGSTNIASALHSAVDLLHNSNAPGTKLIAFFSDGQCNVGETNLNIFGSGLLKKLKDYSEGKDDQIHISSYGVGSDYDELWLQAIARTGKGEYYYLEDETYAKDAFERSLKKYKYQIGKKFNVTVSGLNGVTVKSFNRKSDLNSLISGVSLGGLFCRDLRFIEGVLVYNPQNSATLEALKQLDSNNGLPMLKVDYSYISNTDEQIVKSVNYIHTRFASNTSELSTQLKLYETSAERNDFTVQNSILSIADLQVQFNQLLEQHNSEKALELAKQIEEKYKELVEKDQYGIVEQLYTQAVHQRSELEKHGISESYKKVVSKSASVALKVSKKEAKAQYECEYDDCEDEEAYGGLF
;
A
#
# COMPACT_ATOMS: atom_id res chain seq x y z
N MET A 1 10.95 -2.52 10.12
CA MET A 1 10.10 -3.09 11.19
C MET A 1 10.23 -4.61 11.16
N LYS A 2 10.38 -5.27 12.32
CA LYS A 2 10.38 -6.74 12.39
C LYS A 2 8.94 -7.20 12.56
N VAL A 3 8.40 -7.83 11.54
CA VAL A 3 7.12 -8.55 11.62
C VAL A 3 7.27 -9.61 12.72
N SER A 4 6.24 -9.83 13.56
CA SER A 4 6.31 -10.85 14.60
C SER A 4 6.61 -12.22 13.95
N GLU A 5 7.44 -13.05 14.59
CA GLU A 5 7.76 -14.39 14.04
C GLU A 5 6.49 -15.22 13.81
N SER A 6 5.50 -15.06 14.69
CA SER A 6 4.13 -15.57 14.55
C SER A 6 3.48 -15.13 13.23
N ALA A 7 3.44 -13.83 12.95
CA ALA A 7 2.86 -13.28 11.73
C ALA A 7 3.59 -13.77 10.47
N LEU A 8 4.94 -13.76 10.50
CA LEU A 8 5.78 -14.28 9.42
C LEU A 8 5.49 -15.76 9.15
N GLN A 9 5.41 -16.60 10.18
CA GLN A 9 5.19 -18.03 10.02
C GLN A 9 3.79 -18.35 9.47
N LYS A 10 2.75 -17.67 9.96
CA LYS A 10 1.38 -17.83 9.43
C LYS A 10 1.32 -17.39 7.96
N PHE A 11 1.95 -16.26 7.65
CA PHE A 11 2.01 -15.72 6.30
C PHE A 11 2.82 -16.62 5.34
N GLU A 12 3.94 -17.17 5.79
CA GLU A 12 4.74 -18.13 5.02
C GLU A 12 4.00 -19.43 4.75
N THR A 13 3.24 -19.94 5.73
CA THR A 13 2.39 -21.12 5.57
C THR A 13 1.30 -20.92 4.51
N LEU A 14 0.76 -19.70 4.40
CA LEU A 14 -0.19 -19.36 3.35
C LEU A 14 0.49 -19.32 1.99
N LEU A 15 1.64 -18.65 1.91
CA LEU A 15 2.41 -18.52 0.67
C LEU A 15 2.98 -19.84 0.14
N SER A 16 3.35 -20.78 1.01
CA SER A 16 3.92 -22.07 0.61
C SER A 16 2.95 -22.92 -0.20
N ASN A 17 1.64 -22.63 -0.13
CA ASN A 17 0.61 -23.33 -0.90
C ASN A 17 0.45 -22.78 -2.32
N PHE A 18 1.17 -21.71 -2.69
CA PHE A 18 1.00 -21.01 -3.96
C PHE A 18 2.24 -21.09 -4.84
N ALA A 19 2.02 -21.31 -6.14
CA ALA A 19 3.12 -21.31 -7.11
C ALA A 19 3.79 -19.92 -7.18
N PRO A 20 5.12 -19.82 -7.38
CA PRO A 20 5.90 -18.58 -7.22
C PRO A 20 5.45 -17.38 -8.07
N GLN A 21 4.76 -17.65 -9.18
CA GLN A 21 4.30 -16.65 -10.15
C GLN A 21 2.78 -16.71 -10.40
N SER A 22 2.05 -17.32 -9.46
CA SER A 22 0.58 -17.38 -9.53
C SER A 22 -0.03 -16.23 -8.73
N VAL A 23 -1.10 -15.66 -9.28
CA VAL A 23 -2.03 -14.82 -8.52
C VAL A 23 -3.13 -15.71 -8.01
N ASN A 24 -3.27 -15.77 -6.68
CA ASN A 24 -4.36 -16.45 -6.03
C ASN A 24 -5.33 -15.40 -5.51
N LEU A 25 -6.51 -15.43 -6.11
CA LEU A 25 -7.62 -14.57 -5.76
C LEU A 25 -8.55 -15.37 -4.85
N SER A 26 -8.78 -14.86 -3.66
CA SER A 26 -9.72 -15.41 -2.69
C SER A 26 -10.78 -14.35 -2.42
N VAL A 27 -12.01 -14.64 -2.81
CA VAL A 27 -13.15 -13.73 -2.59
C VAL A 27 -13.91 -14.22 -1.36
N GLN A 28 -14.10 -13.33 -0.39
CA GLN A 28 -14.94 -13.56 0.78
C GLN A 28 -16.12 -12.60 0.69
N ILE A 29 -17.34 -13.11 0.90
CA ILE A 29 -18.54 -12.27 0.97
C ILE A 29 -19.09 -12.39 2.38
N ASP A 30 -19.25 -11.25 3.05
CA ASP A 30 -19.98 -11.15 4.32
C ASP A 30 -21.48 -11.03 3.99
N ALA A 31 -22.00 -12.06 3.35
CA ALA A 31 -23.43 -12.23 3.20
C ALA A 31 -23.92 -12.79 4.53
N GLY A 32 -24.27 -11.87 5.43
CA GLY A 32 -25.32 -12.14 6.37
C GLY A 32 -26.49 -12.71 5.57
N HIS A 33 -26.72 -14.01 5.69
CA HIS A 33 -28.01 -14.53 6.08
C HIS A 33 -29.13 -13.51 5.91
N LEU A 34 -29.85 -13.60 4.79
CA LEU A 34 -31.04 -12.79 4.51
C LEU A 34 -31.84 -12.64 5.81
N PRO A 35 -31.93 -11.44 6.41
CA PRO A 35 -32.50 -11.29 7.74
C PRO A 35 -33.87 -11.96 7.81
N THR A 36 -34.17 -12.54 8.98
CA THR A 36 -35.29 -13.45 9.21
C THR A 36 -36.67 -12.85 8.92
N ASP A 37 -36.73 -11.52 8.85
CA ASP A 37 -37.86 -10.63 8.60
C ASP A 37 -37.82 -9.95 7.23
N GLN A 38 -36.76 -10.18 6.43
CA GLN A 38 -36.46 -9.50 5.16
C GLN A 38 -36.42 -10.45 3.95
N ILE A 39 -36.90 -11.68 4.07
CA ILE A 39 -37.09 -12.56 2.90
C ILE A 39 -38.06 -11.85 1.93
N GLY A 40 -37.54 -11.36 0.80
CA GLY A 40 -38.31 -10.56 -0.16
C GLY A 40 -38.00 -9.06 -0.15
N VAL A 41 -37.11 -8.57 0.73
CA VAL A 41 -36.65 -7.17 0.80
C VAL A 41 -35.23 -7.05 0.23
N GLN A 42 -34.94 -5.93 -0.42
CA GLN A 42 -33.60 -5.60 -0.90
C GLN A 42 -32.61 -5.53 0.28
N CYS A 43 -31.48 -6.22 0.20
CA CYS A 43 -30.45 -6.21 1.23
C CYS A 43 -29.07 -5.84 0.68
N GLU A 44 -28.24 -5.27 1.56
CA GLU A 44 -26.85 -4.93 1.29
C GLU A 44 -25.92 -5.99 1.88
N ILE A 45 -24.99 -6.47 1.06
CA ILE A 45 -24.11 -7.58 1.36
C ILE A 45 -22.67 -7.11 1.18
N PRO A 46 -21.94 -6.82 2.27
CA PRO A 46 -20.52 -6.49 2.18
C PRO A 46 -19.69 -7.66 1.65
N PHE A 47 -18.58 -7.35 0.98
CA PHE A 47 -17.60 -8.35 0.56
C PHE A 47 -16.16 -7.83 0.66
N LEU A 48 -15.23 -8.77 0.79
CA LEU A 48 -13.80 -8.57 0.80
C LEU A 48 -13.16 -9.45 -0.27
N VAL A 49 -12.50 -8.81 -1.23
CA VAL A 49 -11.62 -9.48 -2.17
C VAL A 49 -10.21 -9.47 -1.60
N ARG A 50 -9.64 -10.66 -1.38
CA ARG A 50 -8.24 -10.87 -1.00
C ARG A 50 -7.45 -11.34 -2.21
N LEU A 51 -6.39 -10.62 -2.50
CA LEU A 51 -5.46 -10.90 -3.58
C LEU A 51 -4.12 -11.26 -2.94
N LEU A 52 -3.62 -12.45 -3.27
CA LEU A 52 -2.33 -12.92 -2.80
C LEU A 52 -1.52 -13.41 -3.99
N SER A 53 -0.40 -12.76 -4.27
CA SER A 53 0.57 -13.25 -5.23
C SER A 53 1.55 -14.21 -4.56
N GLY A 54 1.91 -15.26 -5.29
CA GLY A 54 2.70 -16.38 -4.78
C GLY A 54 4.08 -16.02 -4.23
N ASN A 55 4.74 -17.02 -3.66
CA ASN A 55 6.00 -16.81 -2.93
C ASN A 55 7.17 -16.41 -3.84
N LEU A 56 8.26 -15.95 -3.22
CA LEU A 56 9.55 -15.90 -3.92
C LEU A 56 9.97 -17.31 -4.36
N PRO A 57 10.67 -17.45 -5.49
CA PRO A 57 11.27 -18.73 -5.87
C PRO A 57 12.30 -19.16 -4.82
N PRO A 58 12.50 -20.48 -4.60
CA PRO A 58 13.58 -20.99 -3.75
C PRO A 58 14.96 -20.50 -4.20
N GLN A 59 15.85 -20.20 -3.25
CA GLN A 59 17.22 -19.74 -3.56
C GLN A 59 18.04 -20.74 -4.39
N GLU A 60 17.80 -22.05 -4.24
CA GLU A 60 18.51 -23.10 -4.98
C GLU A 60 18.04 -23.23 -6.44
N GLU A 61 16.80 -22.80 -6.75
CA GLU A 61 16.29 -22.69 -8.12
C GLU A 61 16.72 -21.38 -8.81
N GLU A 62 17.42 -20.47 -8.12
CA GLU A 62 18.06 -19.30 -8.75
C GLU A 62 19.19 -19.72 -9.71
N ALA A 63 19.64 -20.98 -9.64
CA ALA A 63 20.58 -21.59 -10.58
C ALA A 63 19.83 -22.42 -11.65
N GLU A 64 19.69 -21.82 -12.83
CA GLU A 64 19.61 -22.46 -14.15
C GLU A 64 18.37 -23.29 -14.55
N THR A 65 17.36 -23.56 -13.71
CA THR A 65 16.26 -24.49 -14.11
C THR A 65 14.81 -24.02 -13.97
N THR A 66 14.52 -22.88 -13.33
CA THR A 66 13.18 -22.26 -13.40
C THR A 66 13.25 -20.90 -14.10
N ASN A 67 12.30 -20.64 -15.00
CA ASN A 67 12.16 -19.39 -15.79
C ASN A 67 11.87 -18.14 -14.93
N VAL A 68 12.32 -18.07 -13.67
CA VAL A 68 12.11 -16.90 -12.81
C VAL A 68 13.19 -15.86 -13.08
N LEU A 69 13.02 -15.11 -14.15
CA LEU A 69 13.84 -13.95 -14.45
C LEU A 69 13.55 -12.85 -13.44
N LYS A 70 14.51 -12.55 -12.55
CA LYS A 70 14.54 -11.28 -11.80
C LYS A 70 14.37 -10.14 -12.79
N THR A 71 13.32 -9.35 -12.63
CA THR A 71 13.07 -8.18 -13.47
C THR A 71 14.16 -7.16 -13.15
N PRO A 72 14.95 -6.69 -14.13
CA PRO A 72 15.89 -5.61 -13.90
C PRO A 72 15.17 -4.39 -13.33
N VAL A 73 15.88 -3.54 -12.61
CA VAL A 73 15.32 -2.27 -12.14
C VAL A 73 16.03 -1.12 -12.85
N ASN A 74 15.24 -0.17 -13.36
CA ASN A 74 15.70 1.12 -13.83
C ASN A 74 15.41 2.17 -12.72
N ILE A 75 16.40 2.43 -11.88
CA ILE A 75 16.27 3.24 -10.68
C ILE A 75 16.83 4.66 -10.86
N CYS A 76 16.02 5.68 -10.61
CA CYS A 76 16.45 7.06 -10.48
C CYS A 76 16.50 7.44 -9.00
N LEU A 77 17.70 7.65 -8.48
CA LEU A 77 17.93 8.20 -7.16
C LEU A 77 17.75 9.71 -7.20
N VAL A 78 16.93 10.24 -6.30
CA VAL A 78 16.68 11.69 -6.18
C VAL A 78 17.08 12.09 -4.78
N LEU A 79 18.22 12.77 -4.66
CA LEU A 79 18.86 13.10 -3.39
C LEU A 79 18.70 14.58 -3.05
N ASP A 80 18.04 14.85 -1.94
CA ASP A 80 18.01 16.18 -1.33
C ASP A 80 19.40 16.57 -0.85
N ILE A 81 19.86 17.75 -1.26
CA ILE A 81 21.12 18.35 -0.85
C ILE A 81 20.91 19.71 -0.19
N SER A 82 19.70 20.03 0.29
CA SER A 82 19.41 21.27 0.99
C SER A 82 20.27 21.46 2.25
N GLY A 83 20.34 22.69 2.75
CA GLY A 83 21.14 23.02 3.94
C GLY A 83 20.81 22.17 5.19
N SER A 84 19.54 21.78 5.36
CA SER A 84 19.10 20.93 6.48
C SER A 84 19.69 19.52 6.42
N MET A 85 20.19 19.09 5.27
CA MET A 85 20.87 17.80 5.11
C MET A 85 22.27 17.77 5.72
N ASP A 86 22.83 18.91 6.13
CA ASP A 86 24.10 18.98 6.85
C ASP A 86 23.92 18.77 8.37
N GLU A 87 22.68 18.80 8.85
CA GLU A 87 22.38 18.58 10.26
C GLU A 87 22.79 17.16 10.71
N PRO A 88 23.24 17.02 11.98
CA PRO A 88 23.62 15.74 12.53
C PRO A 88 22.40 14.84 12.73
N LEU A 89 22.59 13.53 12.52
CA LEU A 89 21.62 12.53 12.95
C LEU A 89 21.63 12.41 14.48
N LYS A 90 20.50 12.69 15.14
CA LYS A 90 20.39 12.73 16.62
C LYS A 90 20.85 11.43 17.32
N ASN A 91 20.83 10.29 16.61
CA ASN A 91 21.25 8.98 17.12
C ASN A 91 22.67 8.55 16.68
N ARG A 92 23.48 9.45 16.09
CA ARG A 92 24.87 9.17 15.72
C ARG A 92 25.86 10.08 16.42
N SER A 93 26.96 9.47 16.89
CA SER A 93 28.13 10.17 17.41
C SER A 93 28.94 10.91 16.33
N LYS A 94 28.74 10.58 15.03
CA LYS A 94 29.38 11.22 13.85
C LYS A 94 28.52 11.08 12.58
N GLY A 95 28.38 12.17 11.82
CA GLY A 95 27.82 12.20 10.46
C GLY A 95 26.52 13.01 10.30
N SER A 96 26.36 13.68 9.16
CA SER A 96 25.16 14.43 8.77
C SER A 96 24.11 13.54 8.10
N LYS A 97 22.87 14.03 7.93
CA LYS A 97 21.82 13.36 7.14
C LYS A 97 22.32 13.01 5.73
N LEU A 98 22.98 13.95 5.05
CA LEU A 98 23.57 13.73 3.72
C LEU A 98 24.61 12.61 3.73
N THR A 99 25.45 12.55 4.77
CA THR A 99 26.47 11.49 4.88
C THR A 99 25.82 10.11 4.97
N ALA A 100 24.71 9.99 5.71
CA ALA A 100 23.95 8.75 5.77
C ALA A 100 23.33 8.38 4.42
N CYS A 101 22.72 9.34 3.70
CA CYS A 101 22.20 9.13 2.35
C CYS A 101 23.28 8.63 1.38
N LYS A 102 24.47 9.23 1.41
CA LYS A 102 25.60 8.79 0.57
C LYS A 102 26.03 7.37 0.90
N SER A 103 26.15 7.03 2.19
CA SER A 103 26.48 5.67 2.64
C SER A 103 25.45 4.65 2.14
N ALA A 104 24.17 4.97 2.30
CA ALA A 104 23.02 4.26 1.76
C ALA A 104 23.10 4.02 0.23
N ILE A 105 23.37 5.06 -0.55
CA ILE A 105 23.50 4.97 -2.01
C ILE A 105 24.71 4.12 -2.41
N ARG A 106 25.82 4.21 -1.67
CA ARG A 106 27.02 3.37 -1.92
C ARG A 106 26.71 1.89 -1.69
N GLU A 107 26.01 1.58 -0.61
CA GLU A 107 25.55 0.22 -0.30
C GLU A 107 24.61 -0.31 -1.40
N LEU A 108 23.67 0.54 -1.85
CA LEU A 108 22.79 0.25 -2.98
C LEU A 108 23.58 -0.18 -4.23
N VAL A 109 24.51 0.67 -4.66
CA VAL A 109 25.33 0.45 -5.86
C VAL A 109 26.20 -0.80 -5.71
N THR A 110 26.83 -0.98 -4.55
CA THR A 110 27.84 -2.04 -4.35
C THR A 110 27.19 -3.41 -4.16
N ASN A 111 26.15 -3.48 -3.32
CA ASN A 111 25.64 -4.74 -2.77
C ASN A 111 24.27 -5.16 -3.30
N PHE A 112 23.44 -4.22 -3.75
CA PHE A 112 22.04 -4.54 -4.10
C PHE A 112 21.73 -4.48 -5.59
N LEU A 113 22.46 -3.66 -6.35
CA LEU A 113 22.36 -3.65 -7.81
C LEU A 113 23.14 -4.80 -8.45
N THR A 114 22.60 -5.27 -9.57
CA THR A 114 23.20 -6.27 -10.46
C THR A 114 23.67 -5.58 -11.75
N TYR A 115 24.42 -6.28 -12.59
CA TYR A 115 24.87 -5.74 -13.88
C TYR A 115 23.72 -5.47 -14.87
N LYS A 116 22.53 -6.05 -14.62
CA LYS A 116 21.32 -5.83 -15.44
C LYS A 116 20.54 -4.59 -15.02
N ASP A 117 20.76 -4.11 -13.79
CA ASP A 117 20.05 -2.94 -13.26
C ASP A 117 20.68 -1.65 -13.81
N THR A 118 19.83 -0.65 -14.07
CA THR A 118 20.23 0.68 -14.52
C THR A 118 19.99 1.70 -13.41
N ILE A 119 20.95 2.58 -13.17
CA ILE A 119 20.91 3.59 -12.12
C ILE A 119 21.19 4.99 -12.68
N HIS A 120 20.42 5.94 -12.17
CA HIS A 120 20.56 7.38 -12.39
C HIS A 120 20.64 8.08 -11.03
N LEU A 121 21.31 9.22 -10.96
CA LEU A 121 21.37 10.05 -9.76
C LEU A 121 21.11 11.51 -10.12
N ILE A 122 20.06 12.06 -9.53
CA ILE A 122 19.73 13.48 -9.50
C ILE A 122 19.94 13.97 -8.07
N THR A 123 20.61 15.10 -7.91
CA THR A 123 20.59 15.87 -6.66
C THR A 123 19.68 17.08 -6.83
N TYR A 124 19.08 17.58 -5.75
CA TYR A 124 18.27 18.79 -5.85
C TYR A 124 18.37 19.66 -4.60
N SER A 125 18.27 20.96 -4.87
CA SER A 125 18.03 22.00 -3.86
C SER A 125 16.94 22.93 -4.39
N ASP A 126 17.28 24.11 -4.91
CA ASP A 126 16.34 25.01 -5.60
C ASP A 126 15.92 24.47 -6.97
N SER A 127 16.80 23.68 -7.59
CA SER A 127 16.60 23.04 -8.91
C SER A 127 17.32 21.69 -8.98
N PRO A 128 16.82 20.73 -9.78
CA PRO A 128 17.47 19.44 -9.95
C PRO A 128 18.73 19.52 -10.81
N LYS A 129 19.75 18.76 -10.44
CA LYS A 129 21.01 18.57 -11.17
C LYS A 129 21.27 17.10 -11.34
N THR A 130 21.52 16.67 -12.57
CA THR A 130 21.87 15.28 -12.87
C THR A 130 23.36 15.04 -12.61
N VAL A 131 23.69 14.09 -11.73
CA VAL A 131 25.06 13.67 -11.44
C VAL A 131 25.53 12.64 -12.47
N PHE A 132 24.70 11.62 -12.72
CA PHE A 132 24.94 10.63 -13.77
C PHE A 132 23.62 9.96 -14.21
N THR A 133 23.62 9.38 -15.41
CA THR A 133 22.46 8.67 -16.00
C THR A 133 22.89 7.39 -16.68
N GLU A 134 21.98 6.42 -16.76
CA GLU A 134 22.13 5.18 -17.53
C GLU A 134 23.42 4.41 -17.21
N LYS A 135 23.77 4.39 -15.91
CA LYS A 135 24.90 3.61 -15.41
C LYS A 135 24.41 2.24 -14.95
N ASN A 136 25.31 1.27 -14.94
CA ASN A 136 25.14 0.03 -14.18
C ASN A 136 26.09 0.07 -12.96
N LYS A 137 26.00 -0.93 -12.08
CA LYS A 137 26.81 -0.94 -10.85
C LYS A 137 28.33 -0.82 -11.07
N GLU A 138 28.85 -1.32 -12.19
CA GLU A 138 30.28 -1.36 -12.50
C GLU A 138 30.79 -0.03 -13.08
N SER A 139 29.90 0.78 -13.66
CA SER A 139 30.24 2.04 -14.31
C SER A 139 29.96 3.28 -13.46
N VAL A 140 29.37 3.10 -12.28
CA VAL A 140 29.23 4.17 -11.28
C VAL A 140 30.57 4.44 -10.63
N ASN A 141 31.04 5.68 -10.72
CA ASN A 141 32.20 6.14 -9.97
C ASN A 141 31.73 6.64 -8.60
N LEU A 142 32.06 5.91 -7.52
CA LEU A 142 31.64 6.28 -6.16
C LEU A 142 32.14 7.67 -5.73
N ASN A 143 33.23 8.18 -6.33
CA ASN A 143 33.72 9.52 -6.06
C ASN A 143 32.72 10.62 -6.49
N ASP A 144 31.86 10.37 -7.47
CA ASP A 144 30.85 11.34 -7.89
C ASP A 144 29.78 11.52 -6.81
N ILE A 145 29.51 10.47 -6.02
CA ILE A 145 28.64 10.51 -4.84
C ILE A 145 29.36 11.22 -3.68
N ASP A 146 30.64 10.91 -3.47
CA ASP A 146 31.41 11.45 -2.34
C ASP A 146 31.55 12.99 -2.41
N LYS A 147 31.64 13.56 -3.61
CA LYS A 147 31.78 15.02 -3.86
C LYS A 147 30.50 15.84 -3.63
N ILE A 148 29.34 15.20 -3.49
CA ILE A 148 28.07 15.92 -3.30
C ILE A 148 28.13 16.72 -2.00
N SER A 149 27.71 17.98 -1.99
CA SER A 149 27.71 18.83 -0.80
C SER A 149 26.38 19.52 -0.66
N THR A 150 26.08 20.02 0.54
CA THR A 150 24.82 20.71 0.79
C THR A 150 24.84 22.11 0.20
N GLU A 151 23.70 22.54 -0.35
CA GLU A 151 23.48 23.89 -0.86
C GLU A 151 21.98 24.22 -0.92
N GLY A 152 21.65 25.51 -0.87
CA GLY A 152 20.33 26.03 -1.26
C GLY A 152 19.15 25.55 -0.42
N SER A 153 17.98 25.61 -1.04
CA SER A 153 16.67 25.30 -0.44
C SER A 153 16.15 23.93 -0.91
N THR A 154 14.84 23.66 -0.80
CA THR A 154 14.22 22.36 -1.06
C THR A 154 13.02 22.50 -1.99
N ASN A 155 13.20 22.18 -3.27
CA ASN A 155 12.17 22.20 -4.31
C ASN A 155 11.81 20.78 -4.81
N ILE A 156 10.93 20.12 -4.06
CA ILE A 156 10.51 18.73 -4.28
C ILE A 156 9.82 18.54 -5.64
N ALA A 157 8.94 19.48 -6.03
CA ALA A 157 8.17 19.39 -7.26
C ALA A 157 9.07 19.31 -8.50
N SER A 158 10.05 20.21 -8.59
CA SER A 158 11.00 20.22 -9.71
C SER A 158 11.82 18.94 -9.80
N ALA A 159 12.24 18.40 -8.65
CA ALA A 159 13.06 17.21 -8.58
C ALA A 159 12.32 15.96 -9.06
N LEU A 160 11.09 15.75 -8.59
CA LEU A 160 10.28 14.60 -8.99
C LEU A 160 9.83 14.70 -10.44
N HIS A 161 9.47 15.90 -10.92
CA HIS A 161 9.17 16.12 -12.33
C HIS A 161 10.37 15.75 -13.22
N SER A 162 11.58 16.18 -12.86
CA SER A 162 12.80 15.85 -13.60
C SER A 162 13.12 14.35 -13.57
N ALA A 163 12.86 13.67 -12.45
CA ALA A 163 13.08 12.23 -12.32
C ALA A 163 12.08 11.42 -13.17
N VAL A 164 10.81 11.85 -13.20
CA VAL A 164 9.79 11.24 -14.07
C VAL A 164 10.16 11.42 -15.54
N ASP A 165 10.60 12.62 -15.95
CA ASP A 165 11.01 12.87 -17.34
C ASP A 165 12.24 12.04 -17.72
N LEU A 166 13.22 11.93 -16.82
CA LEU A 166 14.42 11.12 -17.03
C LEU A 166 14.06 9.63 -17.22
N LEU A 167 13.23 9.07 -16.33
CA LEU A 167 12.79 7.67 -16.46
C LEU A 167 11.88 7.47 -17.66
N HIS A 168 11.09 8.48 -18.04
CA HIS A 168 10.25 8.41 -19.23
C HIS A 168 11.07 8.26 -20.51
N ASN A 169 12.13 9.06 -20.61
CA ASN A 169 13.03 9.09 -21.76
C ASN A 169 14.03 7.93 -21.79
N SER A 170 14.29 7.28 -20.65
CA SER A 170 15.16 6.11 -20.61
C SER A 170 14.51 4.88 -21.27
N ASN A 171 15.29 4.22 -22.12
CA ASN A 171 14.93 2.96 -22.77
C ASN A 171 15.51 1.74 -22.02
N ALA A 172 16.12 1.94 -20.84
CA ALA A 172 16.62 0.84 -20.06
C ALA A 172 15.47 -0.09 -19.60
N PRO A 173 15.67 -1.42 -19.68
CA PRO A 173 14.62 -2.38 -19.41
C PRO A 173 14.30 -2.48 -17.91
N GLY A 174 13.12 -3.02 -17.62
CA GLY A 174 12.72 -3.41 -16.28
C GLY A 174 11.91 -2.37 -15.53
N THR A 175 11.70 -2.60 -14.24
CA THR A 175 10.80 -1.80 -13.41
C THR A 175 11.38 -0.41 -13.18
N LYS A 176 10.63 0.64 -13.54
CA LYS A 176 11.04 2.03 -13.34
C LYS A 176 10.72 2.48 -11.92
N LEU A 177 11.74 2.91 -11.18
CA LEU A 177 11.64 3.27 -9.77
C LEU A 177 12.35 4.58 -9.49
N ILE A 178 11.65 5.52 -8.88
CA ILE A 178 12.24 6.70 -8.24
C ILE A 178 12.46 6.37 -6.76
N ALA A 179 13.70 6.48 -6.29
CA ALA A 179 14.02 6.44 -4.87
C ALA A 179 14.32 7.86 -4.39
N PHE A 180 13.39 8.44 -3.65
CA PHE A 180 13.41 9.84 -3.24
C PHE A 180 13.91 9.98 -1.80
N PHE A 181 15.07 10.62 -1.62
CA PHE A 181 15.70 10.88 -0.31
C PHE A 181 15.53 12.33 0.07
N SER A 182 14.91 12.60 1.22
CA SER A 182 14.71 13.96 1.70
C SER A 182 14.37 13.96 3.18
N ASP A 183 14.53 15.11 3.84
CA ASP A 183 13.87 15.41 5.11
C ASP A 183 12.52 16.12 4.91
N GLY A 184 11.98 16.18 3.69
CA GLY A 184 10.58 16.54 3.41
C GLY A 184 10.23 18.03 3.55
N GLN A 185 11.19 18.89 3.90
CA GLN A 185 10.91 20.30 4.19
C GLN A 185 10.80 21.15 2.92
N CYS A 186 9.74 20.96 2.13
CA CYS A 186 9.48 21.75 0.93
C CYS A 186 9.30 23.23 1.28
N ASN A 187 10.19 24.10 0.77
CA ASN A 187 10.19 25.54 1.07
C ASN A 187 10.24 26.41 -0.19
N VAL A 188 10.50 25.82 -1.36
CA VAL A 188 10.54 26.50 -2.66
C VAL A 188 9.73 25.70 -3.68
N GLY A 189 9.03 26.42 -4.57
CA GLY A 189 8.15 25.81 -5.56
C GLY A 189 6.74 25.60 -5.02
N GLU A 190 6.11 24.50 -5.40
CA GLU A 190 4.78 24.14 -4.88
C GLU A 190 4.91 23.60 -3.46
N THR A 191 4.39 24.36 -2.49
CA THR A 191 4.40 24.03 -1.06
C THR A 191 3.02 23.67 -0.54
N ASN A 192 1.99 23.66 -1.40
CA ASN A 192 0.70 23.07 -1.11
C ASN A 192 0.71 21.59 -1.52
N LEU A 193 0.63 20.72 -0.52
CA LEU A 193 0.67 19.27 -0.71
C LEU A 193 -0.42 18.76 -1.67
N ASN A 194 -1.61 19.37 -1.66
CA ASN A 194 -2.73 18.94 -2.50
C ASN A 194 -2.52 19.31 -3.97
N ILE A 195 -2.02 20.52 -4.23
CA ILE A 195 -1.68 20.97 -5.59
C ILE A 195 -0.50 20.16 -6.12
N PHE A 196 0.52 19.95 -5.29
CA PHE A 196 1.66 19.11 -5.64
C PHE A 196 1.25 17.67 -5.98
N GLY A 197 0.45 17.02 -5.11
CA GLY A 197 0.05 15.63 -5.27
C GLY A 197 -0.77 15.41 -6.54
N SER A 198 -1.73 16.29 -6.83
CA SER A 198 -2.52 16.24 -8.06
C SER A 198 -1.68 16.48 -9.32
N GLY A 199 -0.72 17.42 -9.28
CA GLY A 199 0.19 17.69 -10.38
C GLY A 199 1.14 16.52 -10.69
N LEU A 200 1.78 15.95 -9.66
CA LEU A 200 2.65 14.78 -9.79
C LEU A 200 1.87 13.58 -10.34
N LEU A 201 0.66 13.38 -9.82
CA LEU A 201 -0.19 12.31 -10.28
C LEU A 201 -0.53 12.42 -11.76
N LYS A 202 -1.01 13.59 -12.18
CA LYS A 202 -1.34 13.85 -13.58
C LYS A 202 -0.15 13.50 -14.47
N LYS A 203 1.05 13.93 -14.08
CA LYS A 203 2.29 13.62 -14.80
C LYS A 203 2.58 12.11 -14.89
N LEU A 204 2.31 11.35 -13.84
CA LEU A 204 2.44 9.88 -13.85
C LEU A 204 1.36 9.19 -14.70
N LYS A 205 0.13 9.73 -14.74
CA LYS A 205 -0.96 9.25 -15.61
C LYS A 205 -0.60 9.47 -17.08
N ASP A 206 -0.26 10.71 -17.44
CA ASP A 206 0.18 11.10 -18.79
C ASP A 206 1.33 10.19 -19.28
N TYR A 207 2.25 9.83 -18.37
CA TYR A 207 3.32 8.87 -18.63
C TYR A 207 2.80 7.46 -18.97
N SER A 208 1.86 6.95 -18.18
CA SER A 208 1.34 5.59 -18.26
C SER A 208 0.39 5.35 -19.45
N GLU A 209 -0.22 6.41 -19.98
CA GLU A 209 -1.11 6.34 -21.14
C GLU A 209 -0.34 6.07 -22.46
N GLY A 210 0.94 6.44 -22.51
CA GLY A 210 1.79 6.28 -23.70
C GLY A 210 2.69 5.03 -23.73
N LYS A 211 2.83 4.31 -22.61
CA LYS A 211 3.69 3.11 -22.49
C LYS A 211 3.04 2.05 -21.59
N ASP A 212 3.31 0.77 -21.82
CA ASP A 212 2.90 -0.32 -20.89
C ASP A 212 3.74 -0.40 -19.61
N ASP A 213 4.40 0.71 -19.26
CA ASP A 213 5.27 0.82 -18.09
C ASP A 213 4.70 1.79 -17.07
N GLN A 214 4.96 1.50 -15.80
CA GLN A 214 4.63 2.36 -14.68
C GLN A 214 5.92 2.83 -14.00
N ILE A 215 5.96 4.10 -13.60
CA ILE A 215 7.00 4.62 -12.70
C ILE A 215 6.49 4.49 -11.27
N HIS A 216 7.26 3.78 -10.45
CA HIS A 216 7.03 3.71 -9.02
C HIS A 216 7.83 4.79 -8.29
N ILE A 217 7.32 5.31 -7.17
CA ILE A 217 8.08 6.24 -6.31
C ILE A 217 8.11 5.70 -4.89
N SER A 218 9.29 5.36 -4.39
CA SER A 218 9.51 5.07 -2.97
C SER A 218 10.23 6.26 -2.34
N SER A 219 9.78 6.69 -1.16
CA SER A 219 10.35 7.83 -0.43
C SER A 219 11.07 7.37 0.84
N TYR A 220 12.17 8.05 1.16
CA TYR A 220 13.10 7.70 2.22
C TYR A 220 13.35 8.96 3.06
N GLY A 221 12.70 9.01 4.23
CA GLY A 221 12.81 10.11 5.18
C GLY A 221 14.06 10.01 6.02
N VAL A 222 14.83 11.08 6.11
CA VAL A 222 16.12 11.09 6.84
C VAL A 222 16.14 12.14 7.94
N GLY A 223 16.66 11.76 9.10
CA GLY A 223 16.73 12.64 10.27
C GLY A 223 15.40 12.71 11.01
N SER A 224 15.38 13.36 12.18
CA SER A 224 14.22 13.25 13.09
C SER A 224 13.13 14.31 12.88
N ASP A 225 13.39 15.33 12.08
CA ASP A 225 12.55 16.53 11.93
C ASP A 225 11.98 16.63 10.50
N TYR A 226 11.76 15.46 9.88
CA TYR A 226 11.31 15.39 8.50
C TYR A 226 9.79 15.52 8.38
N ASP A 227 9.32 16.02 7.24
CA ASP A 227 7.89 16.09 6.95
C ASP A 227 7.38 14.73 6.43
N GLU A 228 6.80 13.96 7.33
CA GLU A 228 6.28 12.63 7.02
C GLU A 228 5.09 12.67 6.06
N LEU A 229 4.23 13.69 6.15
CA LEU A 229 3.04 13.82 5.30
C LEU A 229 3.44 13.97 3.83
N TRP A 230 4.45 14.80 3.56
CA TRP A 230 4.98 14.96 2.19
C TRP A 230 5.55 13.66 1.64
N LEU A 231 6.42 12.99 2.39
CA LEU A 231 7.07 11.78 1.91
C LEU A 231 6.09 10.63 1.69
N GLN A 232 5.12 10.46 2.57
CA GLN A 232 4.05 9.48 2.39
C GLN A 232 3.18 9.81 1.17
N ALA A 233 2.79 11.06 1.00
CA ALA A 233 1.99 11.49 -0.15
C ALA A 233 2.73 11.21 -1.47
N ILE A 234 4.03 11.52 -1.54
CA ILE A 234 4.88 11.23 -2.70
C ILE A 234 4.91 9.73 -3.01
N ALA A 235 5.18 8.89 -2.02
CA ALA A 235 5.22 7.45 -2.21
C ALA A 235 3.85 6.90 -2.65
N ARG A 236 2.77 7.41 -2.05
CA ARG A 236 1.40 7.02 -2.40
C ARG A 236 1.06 7.37 -3.84
N THR A 237 1.31 8.60 -4.27
CA THR A 237 1.09 9.05 -5.65
C THR A 237 1.88 8.20 -6.64
N GLY A 238 3.10 7.81 -6.28
CA GLY A 238 3.92 6.90 -7.08
C GLY A 238 3.63 5.40 -6.90
N LYS A 239 2.57 4.99 -6.20
CA LYS A 239 2.27 3.59 -5.86
C LYS A 239 3.49 2.80 -5.37
N GLY A 240 4.30 3.43 -4.52
CA GLY A 240 5.48 2.85 -3.87
C GLY A 240 5.41 2.96 -2.35
N GLU A 241 6.55 2.83 -1.70
CA GLU A 241 6.63 2.68 -0.24
C GLU A 241 7.36 3.84 0.43
N TYR A 242 6.94 4.19 1.64
CA TYR A 242 7.61 5.17 2.49
C TYR A 242 8.44 4.47 3.58
N TYR A 243 9.73 4.81 3.65
CA TYR A 243 10.68 4.30 4.63
C TYR A 243 11.30 5.43 5.47
N TYR A 244 11.48 5.16 6.76
CA TYR A 244 12.22 6.03 7.66
C TYR A 244 13.65 5.51 7.85
N LEU A 245 14.65 6.34 7.54
CA LEU A 245 16.06 6.03 7.68
C LEU A 245 16.60 6.55 9.00
N GLU A 246 16.56 5.69 10.01
CA GLU A 246 17.07 5.99 11.35
C GLU A 246 18.61 5.88 11.42
N ASP A 247 19.16 4.84 10.80
CA ASP A 247 20.60 4.59 10.69
C ASP A 247 20.95 3.79 9.42
N GLU A 248 22.25 3.55 9.19
CA GLU A 248 22.76 2.78 8.03
C GLU A 248 22.21 1.36 7.94
N THR A 249 21.95 0.69 9.07
CA THR A 249 21.40 -0.67 9.10
C THR A 249 19.94 -0.64 8.63
N TYR A 250 19.15 0.29 9.15
CA TYR A 250 17.77 0.49 8.70
C TYR A 250 17.71 0.91 7.24
N ALA A 251 18.65 1.74 6.78
CA ALA A 251 18.74 2.13 5.39
C ALA A 251 19.04 0.93 4.49
N LYS A 252 20.03 0.12 4.86
CA LYS A 252 20.34 -1.14 4.17
C LYS A 252 19.10 -2.04 4.05
N ASP A 253 18.43 -2.30 5.16
CA ASP A 253 17.22 -3.13 5.19
C ASP A 253 16.09 -2.54 4.35
N ALA A 254 15.89 -1.22 4.39
CA ALA A 254 14.87 -0.52 3.62
C ALA A 254 15.13 -0.64 2.12
N PHE A 255 16.36 -0.42 1.66
CA PHE A 255 16.71 -0.60 0.25
C PHE A 255 16.60 -2.03 -0.22
N GLU A 256 17.07 -2.97 0.59
CA GLU A 256 16.99 -4.38 0.26
C GLU A 256 15.53 -4.79 0.06
N ARG A 257 14.64 -4.41 0.99
CA ARG A 257 13.20 -4.67 0.88
C ARG A 257 12.61 -3.99 -0.35
N SER A 258 12.90 -2.70 -0.55
CA SER A 258 12.33 -1.94 -1.66
C SER A 258 12.78 -2.52 -3.01
N LEU A 259 14.09 -2.71 -3.22
CA LEU A 259 14.61 -3.28 -4.46
C LEU A 259 14.16 -4.72 -4.69
N LYS A 260 14.13 -5.58 -3.66
CA LYS A 260 13.65 -6.95 -3.80
C LYS A 260 12.22 -6.94 -4.32
N LYS A 261 11.32 -6.13 -3.75
CA LYS A 261 9.92 -6.02 -4.22
C LYS A 261 9.86 -5.79 -5.73
N TYR A 262 10.56 -4.78 -6.24
CA TYR A 262 10.54 -4.44 -7.67
C TYR A 262 11.26 -5.45 -8.56
N LYS A 263 12.30 -6.13 -8.07
CA LYS A 263 12.99 -7.21 -8.80
C LYS A 263 12.11 -8.45 -9.01
N TYR A 264 11.15 -8.67 -8.13
CA TYR A 264 10.19 -9.77 -8.21
C TYR A 264 8.81 -9.29 -8.65
N GLN A 265 8.75 -8.38 -9.63
CA GLN A 265 7.53 -8.06 -10.33
C GLN A 265 7.09 -9.26 -11.19
N ILE A 266 5.81 -9.65 -11.10
CA ILE A 266 5.17 -10.73 -11.86
C ILE A 266 4.37 -10.16 -13.05
N GLY A 267 3.87 -8.93 -12.90
CA GLY A 267 3.11 -8.27 -13.96
C GLY A 267 2.93 -6.77 -13.79
N LYS A 268 2.41 -6.15 -14.85
CA LYS A 268 2.13 -4.71 -14.97
C LYS A 268 0.63 -4.49 -15.19
N LYS A 269 0.15 -3.27 -14.94
CA LYS A 269 -1.24 -2.84 -15.16
C LYS A 269 -2.27 -3.83 -14.59
N PHE A 270 -2.07 -4.22 -13.33
CA PHE A 270 -2.97 -5.14 -12.64
C PHE A 270 -4.29 -4.44 -12.34
N ASN A 271 -5.36 -4.87 -13.00
CA ASN A 271 -6.69 -4.31 -12.86
C ASN A 271 -7.65 -5.36 -12.33
N VAL A 272 -8.61 -4.94 -11.51
CA VAL A 272 -9.66 -5.81 -10.97
C VAL A 272 -11.01 -5.15 -11.20
N THR A 273 -11.95 -5.92 -11.73
CA THR A 273 -13.34 -5.50 -11.93
C THR A 273 -14.25 -6.50 -11.23
N VAL A 274 -15.41 -6.01 -10.79
CA VAL A 274 -16.36 -6.79 -10.02
C VAL A 274 -17.75 -6.59 -10.63
N SER A 275 -18.43 -7.70 -10.90
CA SER A 275 -19.79 -7.69 -11.44
C SER A 275 -20.70 -8.57 -10.61
N GLY A 276 -21.91 -8.08 -10.35
CA GLY A 276 -22.95 -8.87 -9.71
C GLY A 276 -23.57 -9.85 -10.70
N LEU A 277 -23.93 -11.04 -10.22
CA LEU A 277 -24.57 -12.10 -11.00
C LEU A 277 -25.99 -12.36 -10.50
N ASN A 278 -26.84 -12.98 -11.33
CA ASN A 278 -28.18 -13.44 -10.94
C ASN A 278 -29.06 -12.37 -10.27
N GLY A 279 -29.02 -11.15 -10.83
CA GLY A 279 -29.81 -10.01 -10.35
C GLY A 279 -29.23 -9.28 -9.13
N VAL A 280 -28.06 -9.70 -8.64
CA VAL A 280 -27.24 -8.95 -7.69
C VAL A 280 -26.55 -7.80 -8.42
N THR A 281 -26.49 -6.64 -7.79
CA THR A 281 -25.79 -5.45 -8.30
C THR A 281 -24.67 -5.03 -7.36
N VAL A 282 -23.66 -4.34 -7.87
CA VAL A 282 -22.57 -3.78 -7.05
C VAL A 282 -22.95 -2.34 -6.69
N LYS A 283 -23.12 -2.05 -5.40
CA LYS A 283 -23.40 -0.70 -4.90
C LYS A 283 -22.12 0.10 -4.74
N SER A 284 -21.09 -0.52 -4.21
CA SER A 284 -19.78 0.10 -4.07
C SER A 284 -18.67 -0.94 -4.21
N PHE A 285 -17.52 -0.49 -4.71
CA PHE A 285 -16.32 -1.29 -4.87
C PHE A 285 -15.10 -0.39 -4.68
N ASN A 286 -14.19 -0.82 -3.81
CA ASN A 286 -13.03 -0.04 -3.36
C ASN A 286 -13.41 1.39 -2.91
N ARG A 287 -14.51 1.53 -2.16
CA ARG A 287 -15.12 2.80 -1.71
C ARG A 287 -15.67 3.71 -2.81
N LYS A 288 -15.57 3.32 -4.08
CA LYS A 288 -16.18 4.03 -5.21
C LYS A 288 -17.60 3.52 -5.43
N SER A 289 -18.53 4.42 -5.71
CA SER A 289 -19.94 4.12 -5.99
C SER A 289 -20.45 4.75 -7.28
N ASP A 290 -19.61 5.51 -7.97
CA ASP A 290 -19.91 6.06 -9.27
C ASP A 290 -19.90 4.96 -10.35
N LEU A 291 -20.80 5.08 -11.32
CA LEU A 291 -21.01 4.05 -12.33
C LEU A 291 -19.75 3.78 -13.16
N ASN A 292 -18.99 4.83 -13.48
CA ASN A 292 -17.78 4.71 -14.28
C ASN A 292 -16.74 3.83 -13.58
N SER A 293 -16.46 4.09 -12.30
CA SER A 293 -15.52 3.31 -11.51
C SER A 293 -15.98 1.87 -11.27
N LEU A 294 -17.29 1.64 -11.11
CA LEU A 294 -17.84 0.29 -10.99
C LEU A 294 -17.67 -0.52 -12.28
N ILE A 295 -17.70 0.13 -13.44
CA ILE A 295 -17.53 -0.53 -14.76
C ILE A 295 -16.05 -0.69 -15.09
N SER A 296 -15.23 0.35 -14.93
CA SER A 296 -13.80 0.33 -15.25
C SER A 296 -13.01 -0.55 -14.27
N GLY A 297 -13.55 -0.75 -13.07
CA GLY A 297 -12.86 -1.40 -11.98
C GLY A 297 -11.76 -0.52 -11.42
N VAL A 298 -10.78 -1.18 -10.80
CA VAL A 298 -9.75 -0.58 -9.97
C VAL A 298 -8.37 -0.93 -10.50
N SER A 299 -7.46 0.05 -10.59
CA SER A 299 -6.12 -0.14 -11.16
C SER A 299 -5.05 -0.20 -10.08
N LEU A 300 -4.64 -1.42 -9.78
CA LEU A 300 -3.72 -1.74 -8.70
C LEU A 300 -2.23 -1.53 -9.08
N GLY A 301 -1.92 -1.13 -10.31
CA GLY A 301 -0.54 -0.88 -10.77
C GLY A 301 0.28 -2.16 -10.99
N GLY A 302 1.57 -2.15 -10.66
CA GLY A 302 2.43 -3.34 -10.72
C GLY A 302 2.01 -4.46 -9.77
N LEU A 303 2.22 -5.71 -10.15
CA LEU A 303 1.95 -6.93 -9.37
C LEU A 303 3.28 -7.58 -8.98
N PHE A 304 3.53 -7.81 -7.70
CA PHE A 304 4.82 -8.29 -7.18
C PHE A 304 4.66 -9.62 -6.43
N CYS A 305 5.72 -10.43 -6.32
CA CYS A 305 5.72 -11.63 -5.47
C CYS A 305 5.45 -11.28 -4.00
N ARG A 306 4.84 -12.25 -3.32
CA ARG A 306 4.36 -12.20 -1.93
C ARG A 306 3.27 -11.15 -1.68
N ASP A 307 3.03 -10.17 -2.54
CA ASP A 307 2.09 -9.06 -2.35
C ASP A 307 0.67 -9.49 -1.90
N LEU A 308 0.19 -8.87 -0.83
CA LEU A 308 -1.12 -9.08 -0.23
C LEU A 308 -1.94 -7.80 -0.34
N ARG A 309 -3.08 -7.88 -1.02
CA ARG A 309 -3.99 -6.73 -1.20
C ARG A 309 -5.43 -7.11 -0.85
N PHE A 310 -6.11 -6.16 -0.21
CA PHE A 310 -7.53 -6.24 0.10
C PHE A 310 -8.30 -5.17 -0.67
N ILE A 311 -9.48 -5.54 -1.18
CA ILE A 311 -10.45 -4.63 -1.80
C ILE A 311 -11.82 -4.92 -1.21
N GLU A 312 -12.48 -3.90 -0.68
CA GLU A 312 -13.81 -4.01 -0.07
C GLU A 312 -14.90 -3.56 -1.04
N GLY A 313 -16.13 -4.02 -0.83
CA GLY A 313 -17.29 -3.51 -1.56
C GLY A 313 -18.61 -3.94 -0.93
N VAL A 314 -19.70 -3.46 -1.52
CA VAL A 314 -21.07 -3.78 -1.09
C VAL A 314 -21.88 -4.20 -2.31
N LEU A 315 -22.51 -5.36 -2.21
CA LEU A 315 -23.50 -5.85 -3.15
C LEU A 315 -24.90 -5.48 -2.69
N VAL A 316 -25.81 -5.34 -3.65
CA VAL A 316 -27.23 -5.18 -3.43
C VAL A 316 -27.93 -6.39 -4.03
N TYR A 317 -28.50 -7.20 -3.16
CA TYR A 317 -29.33 -8.33 -3.54
C TYR A 317 -30.80 -7.91 -3.47
N ASN A 318 -31.53 -8.11 -4.57
CA ASN A 318 -32.96 -7.84 -4.62
C ASN A 318 -33.72 -9.15 -4.94
N PRO A 319 -34.35 -9.79 -3.94
CA PRO A 319 -35.06 -11.06 -4.14
C PRO A 319 -36.28 -10.94 -5.05
N GLN A 320 -36.80 -9.73 -5.29
CA GLN A 320 -37.94 -9.51 -6.20
C GLN A 320 -37.51 -9.34 -7.66
N ASN A 321 -36.20 -9.28 -7.94
CA ASN A 321 -35.69 -9.21 -9.29
C ASN A 321 -35.98 -10.55 -10.01
N SER A 322 -36.54 -10.48 -11.22
CA SER A 322 -36.89 -11.67 -12.02
C SER A 322 -35.69 -12.60 -12.25
N ALA A 323 -34.49 -12.04 -12.47
CA ALA A 323 -33.27 -12.83 -12.64
C ALA A 323 -32.87 -13.56 -11.35
N THR A 324 -33.09 -12.93 -10.19
CA THR A 324 -32.85 -13.54 -8.88
C THR A 324 -33.88 -14.64 -8.59
N LEU A 325 -35.16 -14.39 -8.88
CA LEU A 325 -36.25 -15.36 -8.74
C LEU A 325 -36.04 -16.61 -9.61
N GLU A 326 -35.58 -16.44 -10.84
CA GLU A 326 -35.25 -17.56 -11.73
C GLU A 326 -34.05 -18.36 -11.21
N ALA A 327 -32.99 -17.68 -10.75
CA ALA A 327 -31.82 -18.35 -10.21
C ALA A 327 -32.11 -19.06 -8.88
N LEU A 328 -32.96 -18.48 -8.00
CA LEU A 328 -33.42 -19.11 -6.77
C LEU A 328 -34.22 -20.40 -7.03
N LYS A 329 -34.99 -20.47 -8.12
CA LYS A 329 -35.73 -21.68 -8.51
C LYS A 329 -34.81 -22.82 -8.99
N GLN A 330 -33.59 -22.48 -9.42
CA GLN A 330 -32.57 -23.42 -9.88
C GLN A 330 -31.60 -23.85 -8.75
N LEU A 331 -31.72 -23.26 -7.55
CA LEU A 331 -31.00 -23.70 -6.36
C LEU A 331 -31.54 -25.06 -5.91
N ASP A 332 -30.99 -26.14 -6.48
CA ASP A 332 -30.99 -27.42 -5.77
C ASP A 332 -30.19 -27.23 -4.48
N SER A 333 -30.70 -27.78 -3.37
CA SER A 333 -30.21 -27.60 -1.99
C SER A 333 -28.72 -27.89 -1.73
N ASN A 334 -27.97 -28.32 -2.75
CA ASN A 334 -26.53 -28.58 -2.71
C ASN A 334 -25.67 -27.65 -3.59
N ASN A 335 -26.26 -26.83 -4.46
CA ASN A 335 -25.52 -25.90 -5.34
C ASN A 335 -25.89 -24.47 -4.97
N GLY A 336 -24.94 -23.70 -4.45
CA GLY A 336 -25.15 -22.30 -4.10
C GLY A 336 -25.45 -21.39 -5.29
N LEU A 337 -25.70 -20.11 -5.01
CA LEU A 337 -25.96 -19.08 -6.01
C LEU A 337 -24.67 -18.34 -6.35
N PRO A 338 -24.23 -18.32 -7.62
CA PRO A 338 -23.21 -17.37 -8.05
C PRO A 338 -23.73 -15.95 -7.84
N MET A 339 -23.11 -15.17 -6.95
CA MET A 339 -23.56 -13.80 -6.64
C MET A 339 -22.60 -12.74 -7.15
N LEU A 340 -21.33 -13.09 -7.27
CA LEU A 340 -20.26 -12.17 -7.60
C LEU A 340 -19.30 -12.80 -8.59
N LYS A 341 -18.94 -12.05 -9.61
CA LYS A 341 -17.85 -12.37 -10.52
C LYS A 341 -16.76 -11.31 -10.34
N VAL A 342 -15.56 -11.78 -10.06
CA VAL A 342 -14.36 -10.94 -9.96
C VAL A 342 -13.47 -11.29 -11.14
N ASP A 343 -13.31 -10.32 -12.03
CA ASP A 343 -12.42 -10.40 -13.18
C ASP A 343 -11.14 -9.65 -12.86
N TYR A 344 -9.99 -10.24 -13.17
CA TYR A 344 -8.71 -9.56 -13.02
C TYR A 344 -7.85 -9.74 -14.26
N SER A 345 -7.07 -8.70 -14.56
CA SER A 345 -6.17 -8.69 -15.70
C SER A 345 -4.82 -8.08 -15.36
N TYR A 346 -3.75 -8.60 -15.92
CA TYR A 346 -2.42 -7.98 -15.87
C TYR A 346 -1.63 -8.33 -17.12
N ILE A 347 -0.62 -7.53 -17.43
CA ILE A 347 0.36 -7.81 -18.48
C ILE A 347 1.52 -8.55 -17.81
N SER A 348 1.84 -9.76 -18.25
CA SER A 348 2.98 -10.52 -17.72
C SER A 348 4.32 -9.86 -18.08
N ASN A 349 5.41 -10.34 -17.50
CA ASN A 349 6.75 -9.91 -17.90
C ASN A 349 7.15 -10.34 -19.34
N THR A 350 6.35 -11.19 -20.00
CA THR A 350 6.50 -11.58 -21.40
C THR A 350 5.60 -10.79 -22.34
N ASP A 351 5.02 -9.67 -21.85
CA ASP A 351 4.06 -8.81 -22.54
C ASP A 351 2.77 -9.54 -22.97
N GLU A 352 2.45 -10.67 -22.33
CA GLU A 352 1.19 -11.38 -22.55
C GLU A 352 0.11 -10.82 -21.62
N GLN A 353 -1.03 -10.47 -22.19
CA GLN A 353 -2.19 -10.06 -21.40
C GLN A 353 -2.87 -11.29 -20.80
N ILE A 354 -2.82 -11.40 -19.47
CA ILE A 354 -3.50 -12.44 -18.71
C ILE A 354 -4.82 -11.87 -18.21
N VAL A 355 -5.92 -12.52 -18.55
CA VAL A 355 -7.26 -12.21 -18.04
C VAL A 355 -7.85 -13.46 -17.43
N LYS A 356 -8.33 -13.36 -16.19
CA LYS A 356 -8.91 -14.47 -15.45
C LYS A 356 -10.16 -14.02 -14.71
N SER A 357 -11.05 -14.96 -14.47
CA SER A 357 -12.33 -14.74 -13.81
C SER A 357 -12.50 -15.72 -12.67
N VAL A 358 -12.97 -15.24 -11.53
CA VAL A 358 -13.37 -16.08 -10.40
C VAL A 358 -14.80 -15.72 -10.03
N ASN A 359 -15.66 -16.73 -10.01
CA ASN A 359 -17.04 -16.58 -9.53
C ASN A 359 -17.08 -17.00 -8.06
N TYR A 360 -17.66 -16.16 -7.22
CA TYR A 360 -18.04 -16.54 -5.87
C TYR A 360 -19.45 -17.11 -5.88
N ILE A 361 -19.57 -18.32 -5.37
CA ILE A 361 -20.83 -19.05 -5.21
C ILE A 361 -21.20 -19.01 -3.72
N HIS A 362 -22.28 -18.33 -3.40
CA HIS A 362 -22.82 -18.30 -2.05
C HIS A 362 -23.68 -19.53 -1.81
N THR A 363 -23.29 -20.38 -0.87
CA THR A 363 -23.93 -21.69 -0.66
C THR A 363 -24.87 -21.74 0.53
N ARG A 364 -24.87 -20.72 1.40
CA ARG A 364 -25.62 -20.76 2.67
C ARG A 364 -26.70 -19.71 2.70
N PHE A 365 -27.81 -20.01 2.04
CA PHE A 365 -29.04 -19.25 2.21
C PHE A 365 -29.83 -19.85 3.36
N ALA A 366 -30.23 -19.02 4.33
CA ALA A 366 -31.27 -19.43 5.25
C ALA A 366 -32.62 -19.36 4.53
N SER A 367 -33.35 -20.47 4.55
CA SER A 367 -34.70 -20.54 3.98
C SER A 367 -35.76 -19.97 4.92
N ASN A 368 -35.42 -19.80 6.21
CA ASN A 368 -36.33 -19.36 7.26
C ASN A 368 -35.60 -18.78 8.49
N THR A 369 -36.37 -18.14 9.36
CA THR A 369 -35.92 -17.45 10.58
C THR A 369 -35.13 -18.34 11.56
N SER A 370 -35.52 -19.60 11.70
CA SER A 370 -34.91 -20.53 12.66
C SER A 370 -33.51 -20.98 12.19
N GLU A 371 -33.39 -21.30 10.90
CA GLU A 371 -32.14 -21.70 10.27
C GLU A 371 -31.10 -20.57 10.30
N LEU A 372 -31.55 -19.32 10.14
CA LEU A 372 -30.70 -18.13 10.18
C LEU A 372 -29.86 -18.05 11.46
N SER A 373 -30.48 -18.23 12.61
CA SER A 373 -29.80 -18.11 13.92
C SER A 373 -28.71 -19.15 14.11
N THR A 374 -28.91 -20.35 13.55
CA THR A 374 -27.93 -21.44 13.61
C THR A 374 -26.80 -21.19 12.62
N GLN A 375 -27.12 -20.76 11.40
CA GLN A 375 -26.10 -20.46 10.41
C GLN A 375 -25.29 -19.21 10.81
N LEU A 376 -25.90 -18.16 11.37
CA LEU A 376 -25.20 -16.98 11.92
C LEU A 376 -24.15 -17.36 12.96
N LYS A 377 -24.51 -18.22 13.93
CA LYS A 377 -23.56 -18.72 14.93
C LYS A 377 -22.40 -19.50 14.30
N LEU A 378 -22.69 -20.36 13.33
CA LEU A 378 -21.65 -21.11 12.60
C LEU A 378 -20.68 -20.17 11.86
N TYR A 379 -21.19 -19.10 11.25
CA TYR A 379 -20.37 -18.08 10.59
C TYR A 379 -19.58 -17.22 11.58
N GLU A 380 -20.14 -16.86 12.75
CA GLU A 380 -19.39 -16.15 13.80
C GLU A 380 -18.20 -16.96 14.31
N THR A 381 -18.35 -18.28 14.33
CA THR A 381 -17.26 -19.19 14.67
C THR A 381 -16.34 -19.51 13.50
N SER A 382 -16.67 -19.13 12.26
CA SER A 382 -15.82 -19.41 11.09
C SER A 382 -14.79 -18.31 10.87
N ALA A 383 -13.62 -18.70 10.36
CA ALA A 383 -12.52 -17.81 9.98
C ALA A 383 -12.94 -16.73 8.96
N GLU A 384 -13.97 -17.00 8.15
CA GLU A 384 -14.45 -16.13 7.06
C GLU A 384 -15.00 -14.79 7.59
N ARG A 385 -15.78 -14.82 8.68
CA ARG A 385 -16.37 -13.58 9.24
C ARG A 385 -15.35 -12.74 10.01
N ASN A 386 -14.31 -13.39 10.54
CA ASN A 386 -13.26 -12.72 11.29
C ASN A 386 -12.42 -11.80 10.40
N ASP A 387 -12.01 -12.22 9.19
CA ASP A 387 -11.15 -11.42 8.31
C ASP A 387 -11.82 -10.11 7.83
N PHE A 388 -13.08 -10.17 7.41
CA PHE A 388 -13.85 -8.97 7.05
C PHE A 388 -14.03 -8.04 8.26
N THR A 389 -14.41 -8.60 9.41
CA THR A 389 -14.61 -7.82 10.64
C THR A 389 -13.32 -7.16 11.09
N VAL A 390 -12.20 -7.86 11.04
CA VAL A 390 -10.86 -7.34 11.36
C VAL A 390 -10.52 -6.20 10.41
N GLN A 391 -10.66 -6.40 9.10
CA GLN A 391 -10.33 -5.36 8.13
C GLN A 391 -11.20 -4.12 8.30
N ASN A 392 -12.53 -4.27 8.40
CA ASN A 392 -13.45 -3.14 8.58
C ASN A 392 -13.20 -2.43 9.93
N SER A 393 -12.86 -3.18 10.97
CA SER A 393 -12.53 -2.58 12.27
C SER A 393 -11.21 -1.82 12.20
N ILE A 394 -10.18 -2.34 11.54
CA ILE A 394 -8.92 -1.64 11.26
C ILE A 394 -9.18 -0.32 10.53
N LEU A 395 -10.08 -0.34 9.53
CA LEU A 395 -10.53 0.87 8.87
C LEU A 395 -11.13 1.85 9.87
N SER A 396 -12.12 1.43 10.67
CA SER A 396 -12.74 2.31 11.66
C SER A 396 -11.74 2.90 12.67
N ILE A 397 -10.75 2.09 13.10
CA ILE A 397 -9.71 2.53 14.04
C ILE A 397 -8.81 3.57 13.40
N ALA A 398 -8.52 3.45 12.10
CA ALA A 398 -7.75 4.46 11.40
C ALA A 398 -8.48 5.80 11.24
N ASP A 399 -9.83 5.84 11.19
CA ASP A 399 -10.54 7.13 11.30
C ASP A 399 -10.35 7.76 12.68
N LEU A 400 -10.33 6.93 13.74
CA LEU A 400 -10.01 7.41 15.08
C LEU A 400 -8.57 7.89 15.13
N GLN A 401 -7.62 7.21 14.47
CA GLN A 401 -6.22 7.62 14.42
C GLN A 401 -6.06 9.01 13.76
N VAL A 402 -6.85 9.31 12.73
CA VAL A 402 -6.90 10.65 12.12
C VAL A 402 -7.37 11.71 13.12
N GLN A 403 -8.49 11.44 13.80
CA GLN A 403 -9.03 12.37 14.82
C GLN A 403 -8.04 12.56 15.97
N PHE A 404 -7.36 11.49 16.38
CA PHE A 404 -6.30 11.53 17.38
C PHE A 404 -5.18 12.50 16.95
N ASN A 405 -4.71 12.40 15.70
CA ASN A 405 -3.66 13.28 15.19
C ASN A 405 -4.09 14.75 15.19
N GLN A 406 -5.33 15.06 14.79
CA GLN A 406 -5.87 16.42 14.85
C GLN A 406 -5.90 16.98 16.28
N LEU A 407 -6.25 16.15 17.28
CA LEU A 407 -6.25 16.56 18.68
C LEU A 407 -4.84 16.87 19.21
N LEU A 408 -3.81 16.19 18.69
CA LEU A 408 -2.42 16.47 19.04
C LEU A 408 -1.94 17.82 18.48
N GLU A 409 -2.33 18.15 17.24
CA GLU A 409 -2.05 19.45 16.63
C GLU A 409 -2.74 20.59 17.42
N GLN A 410 -3.95 20.34 17.92
CA GLN A 410 -4.69 21.26 18.77
C GLN A 410 -4.17 21.31 20.23
N HIS A 411 -3.11 20.57 20.56
CA HIS A 411 -2.55 20.45 21.91
C HIS A 411 -3.58 20.00 22.98
N ASN A 412 -4.59 19.20 22.59
CA ASN A 412 -5.63 18.72 23.48
C ASN A 412 -5.28 17.35 24.09
N SER A 413 -4.39 17.35 25.09
CA SER A 413 -3.84 16.13 25.70
C SER A 413 -4.88 15.21 26.34
N GLU A 414 -5.94 15.77 26.94
CA GLU A 414 -6.95 14.99 27.67
C GLU A 414 -7.82 14.16 26.72
N LYS A 415 -8.36 14.80 25.67
CA LYS A 415 -9.14 14.10 24.63
C LYS A 415 -8.27 13.16 23.81
N ALA A 416 -7.02 13.54 23.52
CA ALA A 416 -6.08 12.66 22.83
C ALA A 416 -5.83 11.37 23.63
N LEU A 417 -5.64 11.46 24.95
CA LEU A 417 -5.45 10.29 25.81
C LEU A 417 -6.68 9.40 25.86
N GLU A 418 -7.89 9.98 25.89
CA GLU A 418 -9.14 9.22 25.81
C GLU A 418 -9.23 8.45 24.49
N LEU A 419 -8.96 9.10 23.36
CA LEU A 419 -9.00 8.45 22.06
C LEU A 419 -7.91 7.37 21.92
N ALA A 420 -6.71 7.59 22.46
CA ALA A 420 -5.65 6.58 22.48
C ALA A 420 -6.07 5.33 23.26
N LYS A 421 -6.77 5.48 24.39
CA LYS A 421 -7.35 4.35 25.15
C LYS A 421 -8.41 3.60 24.33
N GLN A 422 -9.27 4.33 23.61
CA GLN A 422 -10.29 3.72 22.75
C GLN A 422 -9.66 2.92 21.59
N ILE A 423 -8.61 3.47 20.97
CA ILE A 423 -7.86 2.81 19.89
C ILE A 423 -7.20 1.52 20.41
N GLU A 424 -6.54 1.58 21.58
CA GLU A 424 -5.92 0.42 22.22
C GLU A 424 -6.93 -0.70 22.49
N GLU A 425 -8.07 -0.39 23.14
CA GLU A 425 -9.07 -1.41 23.49
C GLU A 425 -9.69 -2.03 22.24
N LYS A 426 -9.95 -1.24 21.19
CA LYS A 426 -10.42 -1.76 19.91
C LYS A 426 -9.42 -2.72 19.26
N TYR A 427 -8.12 -2.41 19.29
CA TYR A 427 -7.12 -3.34 18.78
C TYR A 427 -7.06 -4.63 19.62
N LYS A 428 -7.13 -4.52 20.95
CA LYS A 428 -7.13 -5.66 21.87
C LYS A 428 -8.27 -6.65 21.60
N GLU A 429 -9.48 -6.16 21.37
CA GLU A 429 -10.65 -6.98 21.02
C GLU A 429 -10.48 -7.73 19.69
N LEU A 430 -9.64 -7.23 18.79
CA LEU A 430 -9.39 -7.80 17.48
C LEU A 430 -8.23 -8.79 17.44
N VAL A 431 -7.31 -8.77 18.42
CA VAL A 431 -6.12 -9.64 18.43
C VAL A 431 -6.52 -11.13 18.35
N GLU A 432 -7.59 -11.52 19.04
CA GLU A 432 -8.07 -12.91 19.02
C GLU A 432 -8.66 -13.33 17.66
N LYS A 433 -9.10 -12.36 16.86
CA LYS A 433 -9.66 -12.58 15.51
C LYS A 433 -8.60 -12.46 14.41
N ASP A 434 -7.39 -12.02 14.75
CA ASP A 434 -6.31 -11.75 13.82
C ASP A 434 -5.61 -13.02 13.37
N GLN A 435 -5.91 -13.43 12.13
CA GLN A 435 -5.29 -14.59 11.52
C GLN A 435 -3.85 -14.35 11.10
N TYR A 436 -3.41 -13.11 10.90
CA TYR A 436 -2.14 -12.80 10.25
C TYR A 436 -1.14 -12.07 11.16
N GLY A 437 -1.52 -11.76 12.41
CA GLY A 437 -0.66 -11.07 13.38
C GLY A 437 -0.38 -9.60 13.02
N ILE A 438 -1.21 -9.01 12.15
CA ILE A 438 -1.15 -7.60 11.76
C ILE A 438 -1.70 -6.73 12.90
N VAL A 439 -2.83 -7.12 13.47
CA VAL A 439 -3.49 -6.44 14.60
C VAL A 439 -2.61 -6.50 15.83
N GLU A 440 -1.91 -7.62 16.06
CA GLU A 440 -0.98 -7.77 17.20
C GLU A 440 0.12 -6.69 17.20
N GLN A 441 0.63 -6.35 16.02
CA GLN A 441 1.64 -5.28 15.86
C GLN A 441 1.04 -3.90 16.10
N LEU A 442 -0.13 -3.63 15.51
CA LEU A 442 -0.86 -2.37 15.71
C LEU A 442 -1.24 -2.16 17.17
N TYR A 443 -1.67 -3.23 17.86
CA TYR A 443 -1.95 -3.21 19.28
C TYR A 443 -0.72 -2.84 20.10
N THR A 444 0.42 -3.49 19.83
CA THR A 444 1.69 -3.20 20.53
C THR A 444 2.09 -1.73 20.36
N GLN A 445 1.90 -1.16 19.17
CA GLN A 445 2.16 0.25 18.90
C GLN A 445 1.18 1.18 19.62
N ALA A 446 -0.11 0.87 19.60
CA ALA A 446 -1.14 1.65 20.29
C ALA A 446 -0.87 1.70 21.81
N VAL A 447 -0.48 0.57 22.41
CA VAL A 447 -0.09 0.49 23.82
C VAL A 447 1.12 1.40 24.11
N HIS A 448 2.15 1.33 23.26
CA HIS A 448 3.34 2.17 23.42
C HIS A 448 2.98 3.67 23.30
N GLN A 449 2.21 4.02 22.27
CA GLN A 449 1.74 5.38 22.01
C GLN A 449 0.87 5.94 23.15
N ARG A 450 -0.02 5.14 23.73
CA ARG A 450 -0.80 5.57 24.90
C ARG A 450 0.09 5.76 26.13
N SER A 451 0.99 4.82 26.39
CA SER A 451 1.91 4.85 27.55
C SER A 451 2.83 6.07 27.53
N GLU A 452 3.38 6.42 26.36
CA GLU A 452 4.21 7.61 26.19
C GLU A 452 3.40 8.91 26.37
N LEU A 453 2.15 8.96 25.88
CA LEU A 453 1.27 10.12 26.07
C LEU A 453 0.96 10.35 27.55
N GLU A 454 0.67 9.27 28.26
CA GLU A 454 0.33 9.30 29.68
C GLU A 454 1.51 9.74 30.55
N LYS A 455 2.73 9.31 30.21
CA LYS A 455 3.95 9.65 30.96
C LYS A 455 4.49 11.04 30.66
N HIS A 456 4.49 11.43 29.39
CA HIS A 456 5.25 12.60 28.92
C HIS A 456 4.37 13.71 28.33
N GLY A 457 3.07 13.49 28.17
CA GLY A 457 2.17 14.42 27.50
C GLY A 457 2.53 14.64 26.03
N ILE A 458 1.95 15.68 25.42
CA ILE A 458 2.26 16.07 24.05
C ILE A 458 3.60 16.80 24.02
N SER A 459 4.68 16.03 23.96
CA SER A 459 6.06 16.52 23.77
C SER A 459 6.51 16.37 22.31
N GLU A 460 7.59 17.06 21.93
CA GLU A 460 8.17 16.94 20.59
C GLU A 460 8.68 15.52 20.29
N SER A 461 9.17 14.83 21.32
CA SER A 461 9.50 13.39 21.27
C SER A 461 8.27 12.52 21.07
N TYR A 462 7.15 12.88 21.71
CA TYR A 462 5.89 12.15 21.59
C TYR A 462 5.30 12.24 20.19
N LYS A 463 5.29 13.43 19.58
CA LYS A 463 4.78 13.66 18.22
C LYS A 463 5.45 12.74 17.18
N LYS A 464 6.72 12.40 17.37
CA LYS A 464 7.47 11.48 16.49
C LYS A 464 7.11 10.00 16.67
N VAL A 465 6.86 9.58 17.92
CA VAL A 465 6.36 8.23 18.21
C VAL A 465 4.98 8.05 17.58
N VAL A 466 4.13 9.07 17.69
CA VAL A 466 2.81 9.08 17.08
C VAL A 466 2.89 9.04 15.57
N SER A 467 3.71 9.89 14.94
CA SER A 467 3.76 9.95 13.48
C SER A 467 4.10 8.57 12.90
N LYS A 468 5.09 7.88 13.50
CA LYS A 468 5.49 6.51 13.16
C LYS A 468 4.38 5.48 13.38
N SER A 469 3.62 5.56 14.47
CA SER A 469 2.53 4.60 14.77
C SER A 469 1.28 4.87 13.93
N ALA A 470 0.92 6.14 13.74
CA ALA A 470 -0.19 6.56 12.90
C ALA A 470 0.05 6.18 11.45
N SER A 471 1.27 6.38 10.95
CA SER A 471 1.75 5.92 9.64
C SER A 471 1.51 4.44 9.42
N VAL A 472 1.83 3.60 10.39
CA VAL A 472 1.61 2.15 10.27
C VAL A 472 0.12 1.81 10.28
N ALA A 473 -0.67 2.37 11.22
CA ALA A 473 -2.11 2.12 11.28
C ALA A 473 -2.86 2.59 10.02
N LEU A 474 -2.49 3.76 9.49
CA LEU A 474 -3.08 4.35 8.30
C LEU A 474 -2.63 3.65 7.02
N LYS A 475 -1.40 3.13 6.96
CA LYS A 475 -0.94 2.24 5.88
C LYS A 475 -1.69 0.92 5.86
N VAL A 476 -1.84 0.25 7.01
CA VAL A 476 -2.56 -1.04 7.09
C VAL A 476 -4.04 -0.86 6.72
N SER A 477 -4.65 0.25 7.15
CA SER A 477 -6.04 0.59 6.82
C SER A 477 -6.21 1.29 5.48
N LYS A 478 -5.12 1.65 4.78
CA LYS A 478 -5.18 2.40 3.53
C LYS A 478 -6.01 3.70 3.64
N LYS A 479 -5.91 4.44 4.76
CA LYS A 479 -6.77 5.60 5.08
C LYS A 479 -6.14 6.99 5.03
N GLU A 480 -4.82 7.09 4.94
CA GLU A 480 -4.09 8.37 4.88
C GLU A 480 -4.58 9.33 3.77
N ALA A 481 -5.27 8.81 2.76
CA ALA A 481 -5.83 9.58 1.64
C ALA A 481 -6.96 10.56 2.00
N LYS A 482 -7.84 10.22 2.97
CA LYS A 482 -9.13 10.91 3.11
C LYS A 482 -9.09 12.13 4.05
N ALA A 483 -8.14 12.15 4.98
CA ALA A 483 -8.12 13.13 6.06
C ALA A 483 -7.67 14.55 5.65
N GLN A 484 -7.10 14.73 4.46
CA GLN A 484 -6.53 16.02 4.01
C GLN A 484 -6.96 16.46 2.60
N TYR A 485 -7.79 15.67 1.91
CA TYR A 485 -8.19 15.92 0.52
C TYR A 485 -9.71 16.02 0.39
N GLU A 486 -10.29 17.12 0.89
CA GLU A 486 -11.50 17.67 0.26
C GLU A 486 -11.00 18.66 -0.80
N CYS A 487 -10.97 18.23 -2.07
CA CYS A 487 -10.61 19.09 -3.20
C CYS A 487 -11.88 19.70 -3.79
N GLU A 488 -11.90 21.03 -3.98
CA GLU A 488 -13.02 21.79 -4.58
C GLU A 488 -13.14 21.64 -6.11
N TYR A 489 -12.51 20.63 -6.74
CA TYR A 489 -12.59 20.40 -8.18
C TYR A 489 -13.20 19.04 -8.51
N ASP A 490 -14.35 19.07 -9.20
CA ASP A 490 -15.20 17.93 -9.61
C ASP A 490 -14.51 16.88 -10.53
N ASP A 491 -13.24 17.08 -10.93
CA ASP A 491 -12.54 16.24 -11.92
C ASP A 491 -11.38 15.39 -11.35
N CYS A 492 -11.27 15.26 -10.03
CA CYS A 492 -10.22 14.43 -9.42
C CYS A 492 -10.75 13.03 -9.13
N GLU A 493 -10.47 12.05 -10.01
CA GLU A 493 -10.68 10.63 -9.70
C GLU A 493 -10.02 10.27 -8.36
N ASP A 494 -10.82 9.90 -7.37
CA ASP A 494 -10.35 9.49 -6.05
C ASP A 494 -9.31 8.36 -6.18
N GLU A 495 -8.08 8.70 -5.83
CA GLU A 495 -6.90 7.88 -6.07
C GLU A 495 -6.68 6.79 -5.03
N GLU A 496 -6.36 5.62 -5.56
CA GLU A 496 -6.39 4.33 -4.90
C GLU A 496 -5.11 4.08 -4.09
N ALA A 497 -5.26 3.82 -2.79
CA ALA A 497 -4.16 3.48 -1.91
C ALA A 497 -3.69 2.03 -2.12
N TYR A 498 -2.49 1.85 -2.68
CA TYR A 498 -1.81 0.55 -2.79
C TYR A 498 -0.43 0.58 -2.15
N GLY A 499 -0.38 0.30 -0.84
CA GLY A 499 0.77 -0.30 -0.18
C GLY A 499 0.53 -1.81 -0.05
N GLY A 500 1.51 -2.61 -0.42
CA GLY A 500 1.50 -4.05 -0.11
C GLY A 500 1.95 -4.23 1.34
N LEU A 501 1.38 -5.19 2.06
CA LEU A 501 1.88 -5.57 3.39
C LEU A 501 3.22 -6.32 3.25
N PHE A 502 4.33 -5.61 3.00
CA PHE A 502 5.71 -6.15 3.04
C PHE A 502 6.72 -5.25 3.74
#